data_AF-A0A936UJS3-F1
#
_entry.id   AF-A0A936UJS3-F1
#
_cell.length_a   1.000
_cell.length_b   1.000
_cell.length_c   1.000
_cell.angle_alpha   90.00
_cell.angle_beta   90.00
_cell.angle_gamma   90.00
#
_symmetry.space_group_name_H-M   'P 1'
#
loop_
_entity.id
_entity.type
_entity.pdbx_description
1 polymer ?
#
loop_
_entity_poly.entity_id
_entity_poly.type
_entity_poly.pdbx_seq_one_letter_code
_entity_poly.pdbx_strand_id
1 'polypeptide(L)' 'MAPPTAGSGYTATSGSLTLAPGATVATFTVPVTNDALYQGSENFSVSLSSPTRATIATGLGSVSSSIVDDGSARSGR' A
#
# COMPACT_ATOMS: atom_id res chain seq x y z
N MET A 1 -29.09 -10.12 2.33
CA MET A 1 -28.16 -9.05 1.93
C MET A 1 -26.76 -9.64 1.96
N ALA A 2 -26.11 -9.80 0.80
CA ALA A 2 -24.71 -10.25 0.76
C ALA A 2 -23.80 -9.10 1.24
N PRO A 3 -22.69 -9.38 1.96
CA PRO A 3 -21.74 -8.34 2.30
C PRO A 3 -21.19 -7.68 1.03
N PRO A 4 -20.81 -6.38 1.06
CA PRO A 4 -20.05 -5.77 -0.02
C PRO A 4 -18.86 -6.67 -0.35
N THR A 5 -18.63 -6.93 -1.64
CA THR A 5 -17.48 -7.70 -2.10
C THR A 5 -16.24 -6.89 -1.74
N ALA A 6 -15.56 -7.25 -0.66
CA ALA A 6 -14.27 -6.67 -0.30
C ALA A 6 -13.29 -6.98 -1.44
N GLY A 7 -13.14 -6.05 -2.38
CA GLY A 7 -11.92 -5.97 -3.17
C GLY A 7 -10.80 -5.53 -2.23
N SER A 8 -9.57 -5.95 -2.47
CA SER A 8 -8.45 -5.31 -1.77
C SER A 8 -8.48 -3.82 -2.09
N GLY A 9 -8.47 -2.95 -1.07
CA GLY A 9 -8.37 -1.49 -1.22
C GLY A 9 -7.12 -1.00 -1.95
N TYR A 10 -6.25 -1.90 -2.39
CA TYR A 10 -5.07 -1.62 -3.19
C TYR A 10 -4.76 -2.77 -4.14
N THR A 11 -4.00 -2.45 -5.19
CA THR A 11 -3.35 -3.44 -6.05
C THR A 11 -1.93 -3.69 -5.57
N ALA A 12 -1.61 -4.93 -5.21
CA ALA A 12 -0.25 -5.28 -4.80
C ALA A 12 0.75 -5.12 -5.96
N THR A 13 1.86 -4.44 -5.69
CA THR A 13 2.94 -4.20 -6.65
C THR A 13 4.26 -4.72 -6.13
N SER A 14 5.13 -5.17 -7.02
CA SER A 14 6.53 -5.50 -6.72
C SER A 14 7.45 -4.95 -7.81
N GLY A 15 8.72 -4.74 -7.46
CA GLY A 15 9.70 -4.17 -8.38
C GLY A 15 11.06 -3.94 -7.72
N SER A 16 11.94 -3.24 -8.43
CA SER A 16 13.27 -2.88 -7.94
C SER A 16 13.41 -1.36 -7.88
N LEU A 17 14.06 -0.86 -6.83
CA LEU A 17 14.42 0.54 -6.65
C LEU A 17 15.92 0.70 -6.88
N THR A 18 16.32 1.68 -7.70
CA THR A 18 17.71 2.05 -7.92
C THR A 18 17.96 3.47 -7.43
N LEU A 19 18.94 3.65 -6.55
CA LEU A 19 19.43 4.96 -6.16
C LEU A 19 20.57 5.36 -7.09
N ALA A 20 20.38 6.43 -7.87
CA ALA A 20 21.43 6.98 -8.71
C ALA A 20 22.59 7.54 -7.84
N PRO A 21 23.82 7.67 -8.38
CA PRO A 21 24.92 8.28 -7.65
C PRO A 21 24.55 9.66 -7.08
N GLY A 22 24.73 9.84 -5.77
CA GLY A 22 24.36 11.06 -5.05
C GLY A 22 22.89 11.16 -4.63
N ALA A 23 22.01 10.26 -5.05
CA ALA A 23 20.63 10.21 -4.59
C ALA A 23 20.52 9.52 -3.24
N THR A 24 19.71 10.09 -2.35
CA THR A 24 19.40 9.52 -1.02
C THR A 24 17.96 9.03 -0.92
N VAL A 25 17.12 9.29 -1.93
CA VAL A 25 15.69 8.98 -1.95
C VAL A 25 15.31 8.35 -3.30
N ALA A 26 14.48 7.31 -3.24
CA ALA A 26 13.76 6.76 -4.38
C ALA A 26 12.31 6.47 -3.96
N THR A 27 11.38 6.55 -4.91
CA THR A 27 9.94 6.40 -4.66
C THR A 27 9.34 5.29 -5.53
N PHE A 28 8.33 4.62 -5.02
CA PHE A 28 7.46 3.70 -5.77
C PHE A 28 5.99 4.05 -5.47
N THR A 29 5.06 3.56 -6.29
CA THR A 29 3.62 3.85 -6.14
C THR A 29 2.86 2.55 -5.90
N VAL A 30 1.92 2.57 -4.95
CA VAL A 30 0.95 1.51 -4.72
C VAL A 30 -0.43 2.04 -5.14
N PRO A 31 -1.07 1.50 -6.19
CA PRO A 31 -2.40 1.94 -6.59
C PRO A 31 -3.45 1.57 -5.54
N VAL A 32 -4.29 2.54 -5.17
CA VAL A 32 -5.45 2.35 -4.28
C VAL A 32 -6.70 2.17 -5.13
N THR A 33 -7.54 1.20 -4.76
CA THR A 33 -8.85 0.98 -5.38
C THR A 33 -9.87 1.81 -4.60
N ASN A 34 -10.56 2.73 -5.26
CA ASN A 34 -11.59 3.56 -4.61
C ASN A 34 -12.99 3.09 -5.02
N ASP A 35 -13.89 3.03 -4.05
CA ASP A 35 -15.32 2.78 -4.29
C ASP A 35 -16.21 3.55 -3.29
N ALA A 36 -17.53 3.52 -3.51
CA ALA A 36 -18.46 4.35 -2.75
C ALA A 36 -18.87 3.75 -1.39
N LEU A 37 -18.46 2.51 -1.09
CA LEU A 37 -18.91 1.73 0.05
C LEU A 37 -17.91 1.83 1.18
N TYR A 38 -18.39 2.27 2.34
CA TYR A 38 -17.59 2.20 3.56
C TYR A 38 -17.34 0.74 3.97
N GLN A 39 -16.06 0.38 4.02
CA GLN A 39 -15.51 -0.93 4.38
C GLN A 39 -14.57 -0.83 5.60
N GLY A 40 -14.22 0.39 6.01
CA GLY A 40 -13.33 0.65 7.14
C GLY A 40 -11.87 0.74 6.71
N SER A 41 -10.96 0.90 7.68
CA SER A 41 -9.52 1.01 7.37
C SER A 41 -8.93 -0.30 6.84
N GLU A 42 -8.29 -0.22 5.68
CA GLU A 42 -7.57 -1.33 5.06
C GLU A 42 -6.06 -1.13 5.22
N ASN A 43 -5.31 -2.19 5.49
CA ASN A 43 -3.87 -2.10 5.71
C ASN A 43 -3.10 -2.83 4.62
N PHE A 44 -1.96 -2.28 4.21
CA PHE A 44 -0.99 -2.96 3.38
C PHE A 44 0.41 -2.87 3.99
N SER A 45 1.27 -3.80 3.61
CA SER A 45 2.67 -3.83 4.03
C SER A 45 3.59 -3.82 2.82
N VAL A 46 4.67 -3.06 2.93
CA VAL A 46 5.76 -3.02 1.96
C VAL A 46 6.98 -3.63 2.61
N SER A 47 7.67 -4.54 1.90
CA SER A 47 8.93 -5.11 2.34
C SER A 47 10.04 -4.85 1.31
N LEU A 48 11.19 -4.38 1.76
CA LEU A 48 12.41 -4.30 0.97
C LEU A 48 13.22 -5.59 1.14
N SER A 49 13.79 -6.09 0.06
CA SER A 49 14.59 -7.31 0.05
C SER A 49 15.71 -7.25 -0.98
N SER A 50 16.64 -8.20 -0.91
CA SER A 50 17.73 -8.39 -1.89
C SER A 50 18.55 -7.12 -2.19
N PRO A 51 19.07 -6.40 -1.17
CA PRO A 51 19.87 -5.21 -1.43
C PRO A 51 21.17 -5.57 -2.16
N THR A 52 21.55 -4.74 -3.14
CA THR A 52 22.83 -4.86 -3.85
C THR A 52 23.68 -3.64 -3.54
N ARG A 53 24.88 -3.85 -2.96
CA ARG A 53 25.80 -2.77 -2.53
C ARG A 53 25.15 -1.75 -1.58
N ALA A 54 24.14 -2.19 -0.84
CA ALA A 54 23.39 -1.40 0.11
C ALA A 54 23.07 -2.25 1.36
N THR A 55 22.70 -1.58 2.44
CA THR A 55 22.22 -2.24 3.66
C THR A 55 20.79 -1.79 3.92
N ILE A 56 19.89 -2.75 4.11
CA ILE A 56 18.56 -2.46 4.65
C ILE A 56 18.74 -2.38 6.17
N ALA A 57 18.57 -1.20 6.75
CA ALA A 57 18.67 -1.03 8.19
C ALA A 57 17.58 -1.84 8.92
N THR A 58 17.90 -2.32 10.11
CA THR A 58 16.95 -3.05 10.97
C THR A 58 15.73 -2.18 11.26
N GLY A 59 14.53 -2.76 11.14
CA GLY A 59 13.26 -2.05 11.36
C GLY A 59 12.72 -1.23 10.19
N LEU A 60 13.51 -1.00 9.12
CA LEU A 60 13.04 -0.34 7.88
C LEU A 60 12.71 -1.34 6.76
N GLY A 61 13.07 -2.61 6.93
CA GLY A 61 12.86 -3.64 5.92
C GLY A 61 11.39 -3.95 5.64
N SER A 62 10.49 -3.58 6.56
CA SER A 62 9.05 -3.66 6.34
C SER A 62 8.34 -2.46 6.98
N VAL A 63 7.38 -1.87 6.26
CA VAL A 63 6.52 -0.79 6.74
C VAL A 63 5.07 -1.15 6.47
N SER A 64 4.18 -0.94 7.45
CA SER A 64 2.74 -1.07 7.28
C SER A 64 2.10 0.32 7.15
N SER A 65 1.09 0.42 6.29
CA SER A 65 0.35 1.65 6.01
C SER A 65 -1.14 1.36 5.95
N SER A 66 -1.94 2.33 6.40
CA SER A 66 -3.41 2.27 6.38
C SER A 66 -3.95 3.15 5.26
N ILE A 67 -4.93 2.62 4.56
CA ILE A 67 -5.83 3.34 3.67
C ILE A 67 -7.00 3.81 4.54
N VAL A 68 -7.21 5.13 4.54
CA VAL A 68 -8.38 5.74 5.18
C VAL A 68 -9.48 5.78 4.14
N ASP A 69 -10.54 5.04 4.41
CA ASP A 69 -11.70 4.91 3.54
C ASP A 69 -12.66 6.08 3.73
N ASP A 70 -13.04 6.73 2.63
CA ASP A 70 -13.97 7.86 2.56
C ASP A 70 -15.36 7.47 2.02
N GLY A 71 -15.58 6.18 1.79
CA GLY A 71 -16.85 5.61 1.39
C GLY A 71 -17.95 5.87 2.42
N SER A 72 -19.19 5.64 2.00
CA SER A 72 -20.36 5.82 2.86
C SER A 72 -21.12 4.52 3.02
N ALA A 73 -21.90 4.39 4.10
CA ALA A 73 -22.91 3.35 4.15
C ALA A 73 -23.83 3.53 2.93
N ARG A 74 -24.16 2.44 2.21
CA ARG A 74 -25.14 2.50 1.12
C ARG A 74 -26.34 3.30 1.62
N SER A 75 -26.64 4.42 0.98
CA SER A 75 -27.84 5.22 1.27
C SER A 75 -29.06 4.36 0.93
N GLY A 76 -29.48 3.52 1.86
CA GLY A 76 -30.70 2.74 1.79
C GLY A 76 -31.87 3.65 2.12
N ARG A 77 -32.65 4.01 1.10
CA ARG A 77 -34.10 4.17 1.23
C ARG A 77 -34.76 3.07 0.42
#